data_AF-A0AAV7SYQ4-F1
#
_entry.id   AF-A0AAV7SYQ4-F1
#
_cell.length_a   1.000
_cell.length_b   1.000
_cell.length_c   1.000
_cell.angle_alpha   90.00
_cell.angle_beta   90.00
_cell.angle_gamma   90.00
#
_symmetry.space_group_name_H-M   'P 1'
#
loop_
_entity.id
_entity.type
_entity.pdbx_description
1 polymer ?
#
loop_
_entity_poly.entity_id
_entity_poly.type
_entity_poly.pdbx_seq_one_letter_code
_entity_poly.pdbx_strand_id
1 'polypeptide(L)'
;MMVDLTVLPKVSLADEPIRIFVSGLEPNQLVTLRASLVDEKGFLYISRAFYRGDAAGEVDLEKAAATGGDYQGVLPMGLLWALSSVKPFHRLMKRDVIGSPYRVTVEVFDSMQLEPSPAITPLASQTIERWYVAPGVRRIAIREGRVRGALFLPPGDGPFPGVIDMFGGVGGLTEFRSGLLASRGFATLALAYFAYDDLPGFLGEVDLEYFEEAADLLLKHPKVLGPTVGVVSVCKGAEIALAMATFLKQVAATVCINGTNSINGMTLRYRDLCINGSPYNPEFIRTTSYGAMEIYDALVDPRAPEHQDCILPVERASGSLLFIVGGDDKNYNSKLYAGEALARLKRNGKTNGRLLFYPSAGHLIEPPGSPLCHISIVPIFPLPLLWGGELEAHGKAQEHSWKEILNFLQCQIKGPGVSKL
;
A
#
# COMPACT_ATOMS: atom_id res chain seq x y z
N MET A 1 -35.84 20.49 11.89
CA MET A 1 -34.67 21.29 11.44
C MET A 1 -34.20 20.72 10.10
N MET A 2 -33.44 21.45 9.30
CA MET A 2 -32.84 20.87 8.09
C MET A 2 -31.65 19.99 8.52
N VAL A 3 -31.59 18.75 8.03
CA VAL A 3 -30.47 17.84 8.32
C VAL A 3 -29.23 18.36 7.63
N ASP A 4 -28.13 18.49 8.38
CA ASP A 4 -26.82 18.91 7.87
C ASP A 4 -25.84 17.75 7.95
N LEU A 5 -25.09 17.54 6.86
CA LEU A 5 -23.98 16.60 6.78
C LEU A 5 -22.70 17.40 6.56
N THR A 6 -21.80 17.30 7.53
CA THR A 6 -20.49 17.95 7.50
C THR A 6 -19.38 16.90 7.43
N VAL A 7 -18.58 16.97 6.36
CA VAL A 7 -17.37 16.17 6.12
C VAL A 7 -16.17 17.11 6.02
N LEU A 8 -15.19 16.93 6.90
CA LEU A 8 -14.01 17.80 7.01
C LEU A 8 -12.70 17.00 7.06
N PRO A 9 -11.63 17.48 6.41
CA PRO A 9 -11.62 18.61 5.48
C PRO A 9 -12.28 18.25 4.12
N LYS A 10 -12.80 19.26 3.40
CA LYS A 10 -13.41 19.08 2.06
C LYS A 10 -12.40 18.65 0.99
N VAL A 11 -11.14 19.02 1.17
CA VAL A 11 -10.01 18.70 0.30
C VAL A 11 -8.88 18.24 1.21
N SER A 12 -8.34 17.05 0.97
CA SER A 12 -7.23 16.48 1.76
C SER A 12 -6.37 15.55 0.91
N LEU A 13 -5.20 15.20 1.45
CA LEU A 13 -4.47 14.06 0.93
C LEU A 13 -5.18 12.75 1.28
N ALA A 14 -5.02 11.74 0.43
CA ALA A 14 -5.65 10.44 0.56
C ALA A 14 -5.22 9.68 1.82
N ASP A 15 -4.06 10.00 2.40
CA ASP A 15 -3.55 9.42 3.65
C ASP A 15 -3.94 10.20 4.92
N GLU A 16 -4.72 11.27 4.81
CA GLU A 16 -5.17 12.08 5.96
C GLU A 16 -6.55 11.64 6.46
N PRO A 17 -6.83 11.68 7.78
CA PRO A 17 -8.15 11.34 8.29
C PRO A 17 -9.20 12.38 7.86
N ILE A 18 -10.46 11.95 7.76
CA ILE A 18 -11.63 12.81 7.65
C ILE A 18 -12.53 12.64 8.87
N ARG A 19 -13.31 13.67 9.16
CA ARG A 19 -14.39 13.67 10.15
C ARG A 19 -15.71 13.78 9.44
N ILE A 20 -16.66 12.95 9.85
CA ILE A 20 -18.02 12.92 9.31
C ILE A 20 -18.97 13.13 10.48
N PHE A 21 -19.81 14.16 10.35
CA PHE A 21 -20.76 14.57 11.37
C PHE A 21 -22.12 14.87 10.73
N VAL A 22 -23.19 14.40 11.35
CA VAL A 22 -24.57 14.70 10.95
C VAL A 22 -25.27 15.40 12.12
N SER A 23 -26.03 16.44 11.83
CA SER A 23 -26.88 17.13 12.82
C SER A 23 -28.26 17.45 12.26
N GLY A 24 -29.16 17.84 13.14
CA GLY A 24 -30.54 18.21 12.77
C GLY A 24 -31.46 17.01 12.53
N LEU A 25 -31.06 15.81 12.96
CA LEU A 25 -31.92 14.63 13.01
C LEU A 25 -32.93 14.76 14.15
N GLU A 26 -34.00 13.96 14.10
CA GLU A 26 -34.84 13.71 15.27
C GLU A 26 -34.07 12.87 16.32
N PRO A 27 -34.32 13.06 17.62
CA PRO A 27 -33.66 12.27 18.66
C PRO A 27 -33.85 10.77 18.44
N ASN A 28 -32.77 10.00 18.48
CA ASN A 28 -32.76 8.55 18.22
C ASN A 28 -33.19 8.12 16.80
N GLN A 29 -33.23 9.04 15.82
CA GLN A 29 -33.54 8.71 14.42
C GLN A 29 -32.53 7.72 13.86
N LEU A 30 -33.03 6.69 13.16
CA LEU A 30 -32.19 5.73 12.45
C LEU A 30 -31.87 6.29 11.05
N VAL A 31 -30.59 6.34 10.71
CA VAL A 31 -30.13 6.83 9.40
C VAL A 31 -29.15 5.85 8.77
N THR A 32 -29.04 5.88 7.44
CA THR A 32 -27.93 5.25 6.72
C THR A 32 -26.97 6.33 6.26
N LEU A 33 -25.69 6.19 6.56
CA LEU A 33 -24.64 6.91 5.85
C LEU A 33 -24.08 6.01 4.74
N ARG A 34 -23.92 6.58 3.55
CA ARG A 34 -23.33 5.92 2.38
C ARG A 34 -22.16 6.73 1.87
N ALA A 35 -21.04 6.08 1.55
CA ALA A 35 -19.98 6.69 0.76
C ALA A 35 -19.95 6.05 -0.63
N SER A 36 -19.68 6.85 -1.65
CA SER A 36 -19.50 6.38 -3.02
C SER A 36 -18.38 7.11 -3.74
N LEU A 37 -17.70 6.42 -4.65
CA LEU A 37 -16.79 7.03 -5.62
C LEU A 37 -16.83 6.26 -6.94
N VAL A 38 -16.44 6.92 -8.01
CA VAL A 38 -16.20 6.29 -9.31
C VAL A 38 -14.71 6.39 -9.62
N ASP A 39 -14.08 5.27 -9.94
CA ASP A 39 -12.67 5.23 -10.30
C ASP A 39 -12.41 5.76 -11.72
N GLU A 40 -11.15 5.81 -12.12
CA GLU A 40 -10.72 6.29 -13.44
C GLU A 40 -11.17 5.38 -14.59
N LYS A 41 -11.64 4.16 -14.29
CA LYS A 41 -12.19 3.20 -15.25
C LYS A 41 -13.73 3.23 -15.30
N GLY A 42 -14.36 4.08 -14.51
CA GLY A 42 -15.82 4.18 -14.42
C GLY A 42 -16.46 3.15 -13.49
N PHE A 43 -15.68 2.40 -12.70
CA PHE A 43 -16.24 1.46 -11.72
C PHE A 43 -16.69 2.19 -10.47
N LEU A 44 -17.92 1.90 -10.05
CA LEU A 44 -18.54 2.44 -8.85
C LEU A 44 -18.12 1.62 -7.63
N TYR A 45 -17.60 2.31 -6.63
CA TYR A 45 -17.30 1.79 -5.30
C TYR A 45 -18.28 2.38 -4.30
N ILE A 46 -18.85 1.54 -3.44
CA ILE A 46 -19.84 1.94 -2.43
C ILE A 46 -19.48 1.29 -1.10
N SER A 47 -19.77 2.01 -0.02
CA SER A 47 -19.93 1.46 1.32
C SER A 47 -21.11 2.12 2.03
N ARG A 48 -21.63 1.46 3.06
CA ARG A 48 -22.72 1.95 3.90
C ARG A 48 -22.61 1.45 5.32
N ALA A 49 -23.11 2.25 6.23
CA ALA A 49 -23.32 1.87 7.61
C ALA A 49 -24.56 2.53 8.20
N PHE A 50 -25.19 1.84 9.13
CA PHE A 50 -26.37 2.30 9.84
C PHE A 50 -25.97 2.96 11.16
N TYR A 51 -26.62 4.08 11.46
CA TYR A 51 -26.36 4.85 12.66
C TYR A 51 -27.67 5.28 13.31
N ARG A 52 -27.61 5.57 14.60
CA ARG A 52 -28.71 6.18 15.35
C ARG A 52 -28.26 7.53 15.88
N GLY A 53 -29.02 8.58 15.60
CA GLY A 53 -28.80 9.90 16.19
C GLY A 53 -28.87 9.83 17.71
N ASP A 54 -28.10 10.65 18.41
CA ASP A 54 -28.17 10.74 19.86
C ASP A 54 -29.42 11.53 20.34
N ALA A 55 -29.46 11.88 21.63
CA ALA A 55 -30.56 12.66 22.20
C ALA A 55 -30.65 14.09 21.65
N ALA A 56 -29.57 14.62 21.08
CA ALA A 56 -29.51 15.92 20.42
C ALA A 56 -29.81 15.83 18.91
N GLY A 57 -29.98 14.63 18.36
CA GLY A 57 -30.17 14.43 16.93
C GLY A 57 -28.87 14.50 16.13
N GLU A 58 -27.76 14.09 16.74
CA GLU A 58 -26.42 14.14 16.14
C GLU A 58 -25.83 12.75 15.92
N VAL A 59 -25.01 12.60 14.88
CA VAL A 59 -24.16 11.43 14.64
C VAL A 59 -22.74 11.91 14.34
N ASP A 60 -21.83 11.72 15.31
CA ASP A 60 -20.40 11.95 15.16
C ASP A 60 -19.68 10.61 14.95
N LEU A 61 -19.10 10.35 13.78
CA LEU A 61 -18.46 9.06 13.48
C LEU A 61 -17.21 8.79 14.33
N GLU A 62 -16.65 9.79 15.02
CA GLU A 62 -15.57 9.57 16.00
C GLU A 62 -16.08 8.91 17.29
N LYS A 63 -17.39 8.94 17.55
CA LYS A 63 -18.00 8.49 18.83
C LYS A 63 -19.12 7.47 18.63
N ALA A 64 -19.95 7.68 17.61
CA ALA A 64 -21.11 6.87 17.33
C ALA A 64 -20.69 5.51 16.74
N ALA A 65 -21.19 4.44 17.31
CA ALA A 65 -21.00 3.10 16.77
C ALA A 65 -21.96 2.87 15.59
N ALA A 66 -21.42 2.40 14.46
CA ALA A 66 -22.25 1.81 13.42
C ALA A 66 -22.96 0.57 13.97
N THR A 67 -24.27 0.48 13.75
CA THR A 67 -25.12 -0.62 14.23
C THR A 67 -25.26 -1.76 13.23
N GLY A 68 -24.74 -1.59 12.00
CA GLY A 68 -24.81 -2.57 10.92
C GLY A 68 -24.44 -1.94 9.58
N GLY A 69 -24.55 -2.74 8.52
CA GLY A 69 -24.11 -2.38 7.17
C GLY A 69 -22.83 -3.12 6.81
N ASP A 70 -21.94 -2.46 6.10
CA ASP A 70 -20.67 -3.06 5.65
C ASP A 70 -19.61 -3.11 6.77
N TYR A 71 -19.89 -2.47 7.92
CA TYR A 71 -19.11 -2.56 9.15
C TYR A 71 -19.96 -2.24 10.38
N GLN A 72 -19.41 -2.50 11.57
CA GLN A 72 -20.02 -2.23 12.87
C GLN A 72 -19.00 -1.61 13.84
N GLY A 73 -19.48 -0.96 14.89
CA GLY A 73 -18.62 -0.35 15.91
C GLY A 73 -18.15 1.07 15.57
N VAL A 74 -17.25 1.61 16.39
CA VAL A 74 -16.74 2.98 16.27
C VAL A 74 -15.53 2.99 15.34
N LEU A 75 -15.79 3.15 14.03
CA LEU A 75 -14.77 3.21 12.98
C LEU A 75 -14.92 4.54 12.22
N PRO A 76 -14.17 5.60 12.61
CA PRO A 76 -14.35 6.93 12.03
C PRO A 76 -14.12 6.99 10.52
N MET A 77 -13.17 6.18 10.04
CA MET A 77 -12.82 6.02 8.63
C MET A 77 -13.50 4.79 7.99
N GLY A 78 -14.44 4.15 8.70
CA GLY A 78 -15.05 2.87 8.29
C GLY A 78 -15.70 2.95 6.91
N LEU A 79 -16.39 4.04 6.59
CA LEU A 79 -16.95 4.27 5.25
C LEU A 79 -15.86 4.20 4.16
N LEU A 80 -14.66 4.74 4.39
CA LEU A 80 -13.60 4.68 3.39
C LEU A 80 -12.95 3.30 3.30
N TRP A 81 -12.69 2.67 4.45
CA TRP A 81 -12.09 1.33 4.47
C TRP A 81 -13.00 0.28 3.82
N ALA A 82 -14.31 0.43 3.97
CA ALA A 82 -15.32 -0.51 3.49
C ALA A 82 -15.73 -0.29 2.02
N LEU A 83 -15.18 0.72 1.33
CA LEU A 83 -15.50 0.97 -0.08
C LEU A 83 -15.17 -0.26 -0.91
N SER A 84 -16.19 -0.85 -1.54
CA SER A 84 -16.05 -2.04 -2.37
C SER A 84 -16.66 -1.79 -3.74
N SER A 85 -16.03 -2.35 -4.78
CA SER A 85 -16.54 -2.22 -6.15
C SER A 85 -17.84 -2.98 -6.30
N VAL A 86 -18.86 -2.32 -6.87
CA VAL A 86 -20.12 -2.98 -7.27
C VAL A 86 -19.84 -4.09 -8.29
N LYS A 87 -18.84 -3.91 -9.15
CA LYS A 87 -18.34 -4.96 -10.03
C LYS A 87 -17.35 -5.84 -9.25
N PRO A 88 -17.58 -7.17 -9.10
CA PRO A 88 -16.74 -8.03 -8.28
C PRO A 88 -15.25 -7.99 -8.67
N PHE A 89 -14.38 -8.22 -7.69
CA PHE A 89 -12.93 -8.44 -7.86
C PHE A 89 -12.15 -7.27 -8.48
N HIS A 90 -12.66 -6.05 -8.36
CA HIS A 90 -11.95 -4.85 -8.81
C HIS A 90 -11.33 -4.09 -7.63
N ARG A 91 -10.00 -4.00 -7.64
CA ARG A 91 -9.22 -3.21 -6.67
C ARG A 91 -9.19 -1.73 -7.05
N LEU A 92 -9.48 -0.85 -6.09
CA LEU A 92 -9.33 0.59 -6.27
C LEU A 92 -7.83 0.93 -6.35
N MET A 93 -7.39 1.48 -7.50
CA MET A 93 -5.99 1.87 -7.71
C MET A 93 -5.93 3.20 -8.44
N LYS A 94 -5.39 4.23 -7.79
CA LYS A 94 -5.22 5.55 -8.41
C LYS A 94 -4.07 5.51 -9.43
N ARG A 95 -4.35 5.84 -10.70
CA ARG A 95 -3.34 5.93 -11.76
C ARG A 95 -2.97 7.37 -12.07
N ASP A 96 -3.95 8.26 -12.23
CA ASP A 96 -3.71 9.69 -12.42
C ASP A 96 -3.58 10.41 -11.07
N VAL A 97 -2.38 10.41 -10.51
CA VAL A 97 -2.12 10.98 -9.17
C VAL A 97 -1.94 12.50 -9.17
N ILE A 98 -1.75 13.13 -10.33
CA ILE A 98 -1.51 14.58 -10.49
C ILE A 98 -2.73 15.32 -11.04
N GLY A 99 -3.38 14.77 -12.05
CA GLY A 99 -4.42 15.46 -12.81
C GLY A 99 -5.77 15.52 -12.09
N SER A 100 -6.04 14.59 -11.18
CA SER A 100 -7.36 14.47 -10.56
C SER A 100 -7.33 13.87 -9.15
N PRO A 101 -8.22 14.31 -8.24
CA PRO A 101 -8.47 13.62 -6.98
C PRO A 101 -9.42 12.44 -7.18
N TYR A 102 -9.57 11.59 -6.17
CA TYR A 102 -10.82 10.86 -6.01
C TYR A 102 -11.87 11.76 -5.37
N ARG A 103 -13.08 11.76 -5.95
CA ARG A 103 -14.25 12.44 -5.39
C ARG A 103 -15.09 11.42 -4.65
N VAL A 104 -15.13 11.53 -3.33
CA VAL A 104 -15.95 10.67 -2.48
C VAL A 104 -17.18 11.45 -2.07
N THR A 105 -18.35 10.93 -2.43
CA THR A 105 -19.63 11.52 -2.04
C THR A 105 -20.17 10.76 -0.84
N VAL A 106 -20.39 11.49 0.26
CA VAL A 106 -21.03 10.98 1.47
C VAL A 106 -22.47 11.47 1.46
N GLU A 107 -23.40 10.59 1.78
CA GLU A 107 -24.84 10.85 1.77
C GLU A 107 -25.47 10.30 3.05
N VAL A 108 -26.49 10.98 3.56
CA VAL A 108 -27.29 10.52 4.70
C VAL A 108 -28.74 10.31 4.27
N PHE A 109 -29.34 9.19 4.65
CA PHE A 109 -30.70 8.79 4.29
C PHE A 109 -31.58 8.59 5.53
N ASP A 110 -32.84 9.01 5.45
CA ASP A 110 -33.87 8.83 6.49
C ASP A 110 -34.49 7.43 6.47
N SER A 111 -33.65 6.41 6.47
CA SER A 111 -34.08 5.00 6.48
C SER A 111 -32.88 4.08 6.47
N MET A 112 -33.12 2.82 6.83
CA MET A 112 -32.19 1.72 6.62
C MET A 112 -32.18 1.33 5.13
N GLN A 113 -31.11 1.69 4.42
CA GLN A 113 -30.95 1.40 3.00
C GLN A 113 -30.29 0.03 2.81
N LEU A 114 -31.11 -1.03 2.70
CA LEU A 114 -30.64 -2.42 2.50
C LEU A 114 -30.14 -2.70 1.09
N GLU A 115 -30.53 -1.90 0.10
CA GLU A 115 -29.98 -1.94 -1.27
C GLU A 115 -29.85 -0.51 -1.80
N PRO A 116 -28.87 -0.21 -2.67
CA PRO A 116 -28.80 1.08 -3.34
C PRO A 116 -30.04 1.28 -4.22
N SER A 117 -30.88 2.27 -3.90
CA SER A 117 -32.02 2.65 -4.72
C SER A 117 -31.87 4.10 -5.22
N PRO A 118 -31.93 4.35 -6.53
CA PRO A 118 -31.90 5.71 -7.07
C PRO A 118 -33.20 6.49 -6.81
N ALA A 119 -34.28 5.81 -6.40
CA ALA A 119 -35.56 6.44 -6.11
C ALA A 119 -35.59 7.17 -4.76
N ILE A 120 -34.62 6.90 -3.89
CA ILE A 120 -34.57 7.48 -2.54
C ILE A 120 -33.57 8.62 -2.56
N THR A 121 -34.06 9.82 -2.27
CA THR A 121 -33.23 11.03 -2.21
C THR A 121 -32.57 11.14 -0.84
N PRO A 122 -31.26 11.45 -0.75
CA PRO A 122 -30.62 11.67 0.55
C PRO A 122 -31.16 12.93 1.24
N LEU A 123 -31.18 12.90 2.57
CA LEU A 123 -31.49 14.05 3.42
C LEU A 123 -30.46 15.18 3.24
N ALA A 124 -29.19 14.79 3.13
CA ALA A 124 -28.07 15.68 2.84
C ALA A 124 -26.95 14.90 2.13
N SER A 125 -26.14 15.60 1.36
CA SER A 125 -25.02 15.03 0.62
C SER A 125 -23.84 16.00 0.61
N GLN A 126 -22.63 15.45 0.69
CA GLN A 126 -21.41 16.22 0.56
C GLN A 126 -20.34 15.42 -0.17
N THR A 127 -19.72 16.04 -1.16
CA THR A 127 -18.55 15.49 -1.86
C THR A 127 -17.27 16.09 -1.30
N ILE A 128 -16.27 15.24 -1.07
CA ILE A 128 -14.90 15.62 -0.71
C ILE A 128 -13.91 15.18 -1.79
N GLU A 129 -12.77 15.86 -1.84
CA GLU A 129 -11.66 15.55 -2.75
C GLU A 129 -10.47 14.95 -1.98
N ARG A 130 -10.01 13.79 -2.46
CA ARG A 130 -8.90 13.02 -1.90
C ARG A 130 -7.76 12.97 -2.91
N TRP A 131 -6.71 13.76 -2.66
CA TRP A 131 -5.56 13.91 -3.53
C TRP A 131 -4.42 12.96 -3.17
N TYR A 132 -3.69 12.45 -4.15
CA TYR A 132 -2.53 11.59 -3.90
C TYR A 132 -1.19 12.34 -3.97
N VAL A 133 -1.26 13.64 -4.21
CA VAL A 133 -0.10 14.52 -4.32
C VAL A 133 -0.46 15.88 -3.73
N ALA A 134 0.41 16.42 -2.87
CA ALA A 134 0.24 17.74 -2.26
C ALA A 134 0.52 18.86 -3.27
N PRO A 135 -0.08 20.06 -3.06
CA PRO A 135 0.24 21.23 -3.87
C PRO A 135 1.74 21.49 -3.96
N GLY A 136 2.23 21.75 -5.18
CA GLY A 136 3.64 22.10 -5.44
C GLY A 136 4.60 20.92 -5.58
N VAL A 137 4.17 19.68 -5.29
CA VAL A 137 4.96 18.49 -5.65
C VAL A 137 5.03 18.38 -7.18
N ARG A 138 6.23 18.16 -7.71
CA ARG A 138 6.47 18.04 -9.15
C ARG A 138 6.66 16.57 -9.53
N ARG A 139 5.92 16.10 -10.54
CA ARG A 139 6.12 14.79 -11.17
C ARG A 139 6.96 14.94 -12.43
N ILE A 140 8.04 14.17 -12.54
CA ILE A 140 8.96 14.13 -13.67
C ILE A 140 9.00 12.70 -14.19
N ALA A 141 8.62 12.49 -15.45
CA ALA A 141 8.74 11.17 -16.06
C ALA A 141 10.21 10.81 -16.25
N ILE A 142 10.60 9.59 -15.88
CA ILE A 142 11.96 9.08 -16.02
C ILE A 142 12.03 8.14 -17.21
N ARG A 143 12.87 8.52 -18.18
CA ARG A 143 13.23 7.77 -19.39
C ARG A 143 14.73 7.95 -19.65
N GLU A 144 15.56 7.50 -18.72
CA GLU A 144 17.02 7.68 -18.77
C GLU A 144 17.70 6.30 -18.82
N GLY A 145 18.54 6.08 -19.84
CA GLY A 145 19.09 4.75 -20.11
C GLY A 145 17.95 3.74 -20.26
N ARG A 146 18.03 2.62 -19.53
CA ARG A 146 16.94 1.63 -19.44
C ARG A 146 15.95 1.88 -18.31
N VAL A 147 16.25 2.77 -17.36
CA VAL A 147 15.40 3.03 -16.20
C VAL A 147 14.10 3.72 -16.63
N ARG A 148 12.96 3.18 -16.18
CA ARG A 148 11.63 3.75 -16.42
C ARG A 148 10.88 3.96 -15.11
N GLY A 149 10.27 5.13 -14.97
CA GLY A 149 9.53 5.47 -13.76
C GLY A 149 9.01 6.89 -13.75
N ALA A 150 8.68 7.38 -12.56
CA ALA A 150 8.35 8.78 -12.31
C ALA A 150 8.98 9.25 -11.01
N LEU A 151 9.70 10.36 -11.08
CA LEU A 151 10.28 11.05 -9.93
C LEU A 151 9.30 12.11 -9.42
N PHE A 152 8.95 12.05 -8.14
CA PHE A 152 8.19 13.08 -7.46
C PHE A 152 9.11 13.86 -6.55
N LEU A 153 9.08 15.19 -6.69
CA LEU A 153 9.90 16.10 -5.90
C LEU A 153 9.00 16.98 -5.03
N PRO A 154 9.24 17.04 -3.71
CA PRO A 154 8.57 17.99 -2.84
C PRO A 154 8.75 19.44 -3.30
N PRO A 155 7.84 20.35 -2.94
CA PRO A 155 8.06 21.78 -3.14
C PRO A 155 9.27 22.28 -2.32
N GLY A 156 9.90 23.37 -2.78
CA GLY A 156 11.06 23.97 -2.13
C GLY A 156 12.40 23.60 -2.78
N ASP A 157 13.48 24.07 -2.15
CA ASP A 157 14.83 24.03 -2.74
C ASP A 157 15.51 22.67 -2.61
N GLY A 158 15.13 21.87 -1.60
CA GLY A 158 15.80 20.61 -1.27
C GLY A 158 17.19 20.84 -0.65
N PRO A 159 18.08 19.83 -0.67
CA PRO A 159 17.84 18.46 -1.13
C PRO A 159 16.90 17.69 -0.18
N PHE A 160 16.24 16.66 -0.70
CA PHE A 160 15.27 15.83 0.01
C PHE A 160 15.77 14.39 0.14
N PRO A 161 15.50 13.67 1.24
CA PRO A 161 15.81 12.24 1.34
C PRO A 161 15.24 11.46 0.15
N GLY A 162 16.10 10.71 -0.54
CA GLY A 162 15.74 9.93 -1.73
C GLY A 162 15.13 8.58 -1.37
N VAL A 163 14.01 8.23 -2.00
CA VAL A 163 13.31 6.94 -1.80
C VAL A 163 12.94 6.32 -3.14
N ILE A 164 13.25 5.04 -3.33
CA ILE A 164 12.73 4.24 -4.43
C ILE A 164 11.48 3.50 -3.95
N ASP A 165 10.41 3.55 -4.75
CA ASP A 165 9.13 2.92 -4.46
C ASP A 165 8.82 1.84 -5.50
N MET A 166 8.55 0.62 -5.04
CA MET A 166 8.27 -0.53 -5.90
C MET A 166 7.01 -1.29 -5.49
N PHE A 167 6.16 -1.58 -6.47
CA PHE A 167 5.01 -2.47 -6.29
C PHE A 167 5.34 -3.91 -6.69
N GLY A 168 4.40 -4.83 -6.47
CA GLY A 168 4.56 -6.26 -6.74
C GLY A 168 4.35 -6.66 -8.19
N GLY A 169 3.99 -7.93 -8.40
CA GLY A 169 3.85 -8.59 -9.71
C GLY A 169 2.68 -8.12 -10.59
N VAL A 170 2.10 -6.94 -10.35
CA VAL A 170 1.05 -6.37 -11.22
C VAL A 170 1.60 -5.76 -12.50
N GLY A 171 2.89 -5.40 -12.51
CA GLY A 171 3.54 -4.72 -13.64
C GLY A 171 3.06 -3.28 -13.82
N GLY A 172 3.59 -2.60 -14.83
CA GLY A 172 3.26 -1.20 -15.08
C GLY A 172 3.94 -0.25 -14.09
N LEU A 173 3.49 1.01 -14.10
CA LEU A 173 3.93 2.04 -13.17
C LEU A 173 2.79 2.39 -12.21
N THR A 174 3.06 2.30 -10.91
CA THR A 174 2.11 2.62 -9.84
C THR A 174 2.70 3.73 -8.98
N GLU A 175 1.99 4.85 -8.88
CA GLU A 175 2.59 6.11 -8.41
C GLU A 175 1.95 6.65 -7.12
N PHE A 176 0.81 6.12 -6.70
CA PHE A 176 0.02 6.72 -5.62
C PHE A 176 0.76 6.75 -4.28
N ARG A 177 1.58 5.74 -3.97
CA ARG A 177 2.41 5.73 -2.76
C ARG A 177 3.58 6.71 -2.86
N SER A 178 4.22 6.80 -4.02
CA SER A 178 5.28 7.77 -4.27
C SER A 178 4.81 9.22 -4.17
N GLY A 179 3.63 9.53 -4.73
CA GLY A 179 3.03 10.86 -4.63
C GLY A 179 2.76 11.28 -3.19
N LEU A 180 2.23 10.35 -2.38
CA LEU A 180 2.01 10.58 -0.95
C LEU A 180 3.32 10.73 -0.18
N LEU A 181 4.33 9.87 -0.43
CA LEU A 181 5.66 10.02 0.18
C LEU A 181 6.29 11.38 -0.17
N ALA A 182 6.18 11.86 -1.41
CA ALA A 182 6.70 13.17 -1.79
C ALA A 182 5.97 14.32 -1.09
N SER A 183 4.68 14.13 -0.83
CA SER A 183 3.87 15.04 -0.02
C SER A 183 4.29 15.07 1.46
N ARG A 184 5.13 14.11 1.89
CA ARG A 184 5.72 14.02 3.24
C ARG A 184 7.22 14.37 3.26
N GLY A 185 7.75 14.99 2.19
CA GLY A 185 9.09 15.56 2.15
C GLY A 185 10.19 14.67 1.57
N PHE A 186 9.84 13.58 0.88
CA PHE A 186 10.80 12.66 0.24
C PHE A 186 10.89 12.91 -1.28
N ALA A 187 12.09 12.87 -1.86
CA ALA A 187 12.21 12.75 -3.31
C ALA A 187 12.00 11.27 -3.69
N THR A 188 10.90 10.95 -4.36
CA THR A 188 10.46 9.56 -4.53
C THR A 188 10.48 9.13 -5.99
N LEU A 189 11.17 8.03 -6.29
CA LEU A 189 11.18 7.39 -7.60
C LEU A 189 10.20 6.22 -7.59
N ALA A 190 9.02 6.40 -8.17
CA ALA A 190 8.15 5.29 -8.54
C ALA A 190 8.85 4.51 -9.66
N LEU A 191 9.29 3.29 -9.36
CA LEU A 191 10.11 2.50 -10.28
C LEU A 191 9.28 1.38 -10.91
N ALA A 192 9.11 1.45 -12.23
CA ALA A 192 8.62 0.31 -13.01
C ALA A 192 9.80 -0.62 -13.31
N TYR A 193 9.54 -1.93 -13.46
CA TYR A 193 10.58 -2.91 -13.79
C TYR A 193 10.11 -3.99 -14.78
N PHE A 194 8.83 -4.01 -15.14
CA PHE A 194 8.28 -4.77 -16.28
C PHE A 194 6.87 -4.25 -16.65
N ALA A 195 6.37 -4.67 -17.82
CA ALA A 195 5.05 -4.34 -18.36
C ALA A 195 4.74 -2.83 -18.37
N TYR A 196 5.76 -2.00 -18.64
CA TYR A 196 5.63 -0.56 -18.71
C TYR A 196 6.54 -0.01 -19.81
N ASP A 197 5.96 0.77 -20.72
CA ASP A 197 6.71 1.45 -21.78
C ASP A 197 7.50 0.46 -22.66
N ASP A 198 8.83 0.60 -22.76
CA ASP A 198 9.73 -0.27 -23.51
C ASP A 198 10.39 -1.36 -22.63
N LEU A 199 9.96 -1.53 -21.38
CA LEU A 199 10.39 -2.65 -20.53
C LEU A 199 9.78 -3.99 -21.00
N PRO A 200 10.39 -5.13 -20.63
CA PRO A 200 9.83 -6.45 -20.95
C PRO A 200 8.37 -6.61 -20.54
N GLY A 201 7.55 -7.26 -21.37
CA GLY A 201 6.12 -7.43 -21.10
C GLY A 201 5.79 -8.34 -19.90
N PHE A 202 6.73 -9.15 -19.44
CA PHE A 202 6.62 -10.01 -18.27
C PHE A 202 7.96 -10.04 -17.51
N LEU A 203 7.91 -10.40 -16.23
CA LEU A 203 9.09 -10.50 -15.38
C LEU A 203 9.71 -11.91 -15.47
N GLY A 204 10.58 -12.13 -16.46
CA GLY A 204 11.27 -13.40 -16.64
C GLY A 204 12.55 -13.55 -15.82
N GLU A 205 13.24 -12.44 -15.55
CA GLU A 205 14.50 -12.38 -14.81
C GLU A 205 14.56 -11.06 -14.02
N VAL A 206 15.20 -11.09 -12.85
CA VAL A 206 15.53 -9.89 -12.07
C VAL A 206 17.00 -9.54 -12.31
N ASP A 207 17.25 -8.58 -13.18
CA ASP A 207 18.56 -7.96 -13.39
C ASP A 207 18.78 -6.88 -12.32
N LEU A 208 19.68 -7.14 -11.36
CA LEU A 208 19.89 -6.22 -10.24
C LEU A 208 20.66 -4.95 -10.65
N GLU A 209 21.45 -4.98 -11.73
CA GLU A 209 22.07 -3.78 -12.28
C GLU A 209 21.02 -2.74 -12.70
N TYR A 210 19.80 -3.15 -13.11
CA TYR A 210 18.71 -2.21 -13.42
C TYR A 210 18.35 -1.35 -12.21
N PHE A 211 18.30 -1.98 -11.04
CA PHE A 211 17.96 -1.33 -9.78
C PHE A 211 19.15 -0.55 -9.20
N GLU A 212 20.39 -0.98 -9.47
CA GLU A 212 21.61 -0.21 -9.20
C GLU A 212 21.62 1.09 -10.02
N GLU A 213 21.32 1.03 -11.32
CA GLU A 213 21.20 2.19 -12.20
C GLU A 213 20.11 3.16 -11.73
N ALA A 214 18.95 2.64 -11.28
CA ALA A 214 17.88 3.47 -10.74
C ALA A 214 18.28 4.19 -9.44
N ALA A 215 19.02 3.53 -8.55
CA ALA A 215 19.54 4.13 -7.34
C ALA A 215 20.59 5.22 -7.65
N ASP A 216 21.51 4.94 -8.57
CA ASP A 216 22.52 5.91 -9.00
C ASP A 216 21.89 7.12 -9.72
N LEU A 217 20.86 6.90 -10.53
CA LEU A 217 20.10 7.97 -11.17
C LEU A 217 19.46 8.88 -10.11
N LEU A 218 18.79 8.29 -9.12
CA LEU A 218 18.14 9.06 -8.05
C LEU A 218 19.19 9.86 -7.25
N LEU A 219 20.32 9.24 -6.89
CA LEU A 219 21.40 9.89 -6.15
C LEU A 219 22.11 11.01 -6.92
N LYS A 220 22.16 10.94 -8.25
CA LYS A 220 22.73 12.00 -9.10
C LYS A 220 21.84 13.23 -9.20
N HIS A 221 20.55 13.12 -8.88
CA HIS A 221 19.63 14.24 -9.00
C HIS A 221 19.95 15.34 -7.97
N PRO A 222 20.10 16.61 -8.36
CA PRO A 222 20.61 17.68 -7.49
C PRO A 222 19.70 18.01 -6.29
N LYS A 223 18.42 17.64 -6.36
CA LYS A 223 17.47 17.78 -5.24
C LYS A 223 17.37 16.54 -4.34
N VAL A 224 18.21 15.53 -4.52
CA VAL A 224 18.22 14.32 -3.68
C VAL A 224 19.37 14.39 -2.70
N LEU A 225 19.06 14.11 -1.44
CA LEU A 225 20.02 14.04 -0.35
C LEU A 225 20.78 12.73 -0.44
N GLY A 226 22.00 12.80 -0.96
CA GLY A 226 22.95 11.68 -0.92
C GLY A 226 23.60 11.49 0.45
N PRO A 227 24.40 10.43 0.64
CA PRO A 227 24.92 9.52 -0.39
C PRO A 227 24.10 8.23 -0.60
N THR A 228 22.99 8.05 0.12
CA THR A 228 22.21 6.81 0.12
C THR A 228 20.72 7.05 -0.10
N VAL A 229 20.01 6.00 -0.49
CA VAL A 229 18.56 6.00 -0.71
C VAL A 229 17.85 5.06 0.27
N GLY A 230 16.58 5.33 0.49
CA GLY A 230 15.63 4.37 1.03
C GLY A 230 14.92 3.60 -0.08
N VAL A 231 14.34 2.47 0.29
CA VAL A 231 13.46 1.69 -0.58
C VAL A 231 12.19 1.34 0.19
N VAL A 232 11.02 1.57 -0.41
CA VAL A 232 9.72 1.12 0.09
C VAL A 232 9.09 0.21 -0.94
N SER A 233 8.61 -0.95 -0.50
CA SER A 233 8.22 -1.97 -1.46
C SER A 233 7.18 -2.95 -0.91
N VAL A 234 6.43 -3.58 -1.81
CA VAL A 234 5.40 -4.58 -1.46
C VAL A 234 5.49 -5.83 -2.35
N CYS A 235 5.18 -7.00 -1.81
CA CYS A 235 5.08 -8.27 -2.55
C CYS A 235 6.40 -8.59 -3.28
N LYS A 236 6.37 -8.88 -4.59
CA LYS A 236 7.57 -9.11 -5.41
C LYS A 236 8.56 -7.94 -5.36
N GLY A 237 8.06 -6.70 -5.24
CA GLY A 237 8.93 -5.54 -5.06
C GLY A 237 9.73 -5.62 -3.75
N ALA A 238 9.18 -6.22 -2.69
CA ALA A 238 9.87 -6.40 -1.41
C ALA A 238 10.93 -7.50 -1.44
N GLU A 239 10.75 -8.53 -2.25
CA GLU A 239 11.81 -9.48 -2.59
C GLU A 239 13.00 -8.77 -3.26
N ILE A 240 12.71 -7.96 -4.29
CA ILE A 240 13.71 -7.18 -5.02
C ILE A 240 14.40 -6.16 -4.10
N ALA A 241 13.64 -5.44 -3.28
CA ALA A 241 14.19 -4.45 -2.35
C ALA A 241 15.14 -5.08 -1.33
N LEU A 242 14.84 -6.30 -0.87
CA LEU A 242 15.73 -7.03 0.03
C LEU A 242 17.02 -7.45 -0.68
N ALA A 243 16.95 -7.83 -1.96
CA ALA A 243 18.15 -8.07 -2.78
C ALA A 243 18.96 -6.78 -2.97
N MET A 244 18.31 -5.65 -3.26
CA MET A 244 18.96 -4.34 -3.33
C MET A 244 19.68 -4.02 -2.02
N ALA A 245 19.03 -4.17 -0.87
CA ALA A 245 19.62 -3.94 0.44
C ALA A 245 20.84 -4.83 0.73
N THR A 246 20.85 -6.04 0.16
CA THR A 246 21.89 -7.05 0.37
C THR A 246 23.13 -6.81 -0.48
N PHE A 247 22.96 -6.33 -1.72
CA PHE A 247 24.02 -6.27 -2.72
C PHE A 247 24.42 -4.86 -3.16
N LEU A 248 23.57 -3.85 -2.95
CA LEU A 248 23.79 -2.46 -3.38
C LEU A 248 24.18 -1.60 -2.17
N LYS A 249 25.31 -0.90 -2.28
CA LYS A 249 25.84 -0.04 -1.19
C LYS A 249 25.05 1.25 -1.02
N GLN A 250 24.29 1.63 -2.04
CA GLN A 250 23.46 2.83 -2.10
C GLN A 250 22.26 2.74 -1.13
N VAL A 251 21.85 1.55 -0.70
CA VAL A 251 20.63 1.36 0.10
C VAL A 251 20.92 1.41 1.60
N ALA A 252 20.40 2.45 2.27
CA ALA A 252 20.56 2.63 3.72
C ALA A 252 19.32 2.23 4.54
N ALA A 253 18.14 2.18 3.92
CA ALA A 253 16.88 1.87 4.59
C ALA A 253 15.97 1.09 3.65
N THR A 254 15.40 -0.03 4.12
CA THR A 254 14.50 -0.85 3.32
C THR A 254 13.24 -1.18 4.10
N VAL A 255 12.08 -0.85 3.53
CA VAL A 255 10.77 -1.26 4.02
C VAL A 255 10.23 -2.36 3.11
N CYS A 256 10.06 -3.55 3.68
CA CYS A 256 9.53 -4.73 3.02
C CYS A 256 8.11 -5.02 3.52
N ILE A 257 7.09 -4.73 2.71
CA ILE A 257 5.69 -5.01 3.02
C ILE A 257 5.31 -6.36 2.38
N ASN A 258 5.01 -7.37 3.20
CA ASN A 258 4.57 -8.70 2.75
C ASN A 258 5.45 -9.29 1.61
N GLY A 259 6.76 -9.27 1.83
CA GLY A 259 7.76 -9.84 0.92
C GLY A 259 8.33 -11.17 1.40
N THR A 260 9.07 -11.83 0.52
CA THR A 260 9.83 -13.06 0.81
C THR A 260 11.29 -12.71 1.13
N ASN A 261 12.01 -13.64 1.79
CA ASN A 261 13.45 -13.52 2.02
C ASN A 261 14.29 -14.33 1.02
N SER A 262 13.67 -14.79 -0.05
CA SER A 262 14.22 -15.69 -1.06
C SER A 262 13.81 -15.23 -2.45
N ILE A 263 14.56 -15.62 -3.47
CA ILE A 263 14.15 -15.41 -4.85
C ILE A 263 13.13 -16.48 -5.25
N ASN A 264 12.01 -16.07 -5.87
CA ASN A 264 10.93 -16.99 -6.24
C ASN A 264 10.49 -16.84 -7.71
N GLY A 265 10.31 -17.99 -8.38
CA GLY A 265 9.76 -18.14 -9.74
C GLY A 265 10.63 -17.66 -10.89
N MET A 266 11.80 -17.08 -10.61
CA MET A 266 12.71 -16.53 -11.62
C MET A 266 14.13 -16.49 -11.11
N THR A 267 15.09 -16.20 -11.99
CA THR A 267 16.48 -15.99 -11.61
C THR A 267 16.72 -14.52 -11.26
N LEU A 268 17.52 -14.28 -10.22
CA LEU A 268 18.15 -12.99 -9.99
C LEU A 268 19.59 -13.02 -10.50
N ARG A 269 19.97 -12.01 -11.28
CA ARG A 269 21.34 -11.79 -11.74
C ARG A 269 21.89 -10.50 -11.16
N TYR A 270 23.18 -10.52 -10.83
CA TYR A 270 23.93 -9.32 -10.52
C TYR A 270 25.40 -9.55 -10.88
N ARG A 271 25.86 -9.04 -12.03
CA ARG A 271 27.20 -9.34 -12.56
C ARG A 271 27.40 -10.87 -12.68
N ASP A 272 28.42 -11.42 -12.03
CA ASP A 272 28.68 -12.87 -12.01
C ASP A 272 27.79 -13.64 -11.01
N LEU A 273 27.03 -12.95 -10.16
CA LEU A 273 26.10 -13.59 -9.22
C LEU A 273 24.84 -14.05 -9.95
N CYS A 274 24.45 -15.30 -9.71
CA CYS A 274 23.22 -15.89 -10.19
C CYS A 274 22.54 -16.62 -9.04
N ILE A 275 21.34 -16.17 -8.65
CA ILE A 275 20.50 -16.83 -7.64
C ILE A 275 19.27 -17.37 -8.35
N ASN A 276 19.17 -18.68 -8.45
CA ASN A 276 17.98 -19.32 -9.02
C ASN A 276 16.85 -19.29 -8.00
N GLY A 277 15.69 -18.79 -8.41
CA GLY A 277 14.53 -18.75 -7.53
C GLY A 277 13.94 -20.13 -7.31
N SER A 278 13.32 -20.31 -6.15
CA SER A 278 12.49 -21.49 -5.89
C SER A 278 11.27 -21.51 -6.81
N PRO A 279 10.85 -22.70 -7.30
CA PRO A 279 9.67 -22.81 -8.13
C PRO A 279 8.41 -22.45 -7.35
N TYR A 280 7.36 -22.07 -8.09
CA TYR A 280 6.01 -22.12 -7.57
C TYR A 280 5.48 -23.55 -7.73
N ASN A 281 4.82 -24.05 -6.69
CA ASN A 281 4.22 -25.37 -6.63
C ASN A 281 2.71 -25.25 -6.90
N PRO A 282 2.26 -25.36 -8.17
CA PRO A 282 0.87 -25.16 -8.54
C PRO A 282 -0.09 -26.15 -7.88
N GLU A 283 0.38 -27.32 -7.46
CA GLU A 283 -0.37 -28.34 -6.73
C GLU A 283 -0.87 -27.87 -5.35
N PHE A 284 -0.25 -26.83 -4.77
CA PHE A 284 -0.68 -26.24 -3.50
C PHE A 284 -1.57 -25.01 -3.66
N ILE A 285 -1.84 -24.59 -4.91
CA ILE A 285 -2.80 -23.53 -5.18
C ILE A 285 -4.21 -24.04 -4.89
N ARG A 286 -4.96 -23.29 -4.08
CA ARG A 286 -6.34 -23.62 -3.73
C ARG A 286 -7.31 -22.70 -4.45
N THR A 287 -8.50 -23.24 -4.75
CA THR A 287 -9.64 -22.43 -5.15
C THR A 287 -10.55 -22.22 -3.94
N THR A 288 -11.02 -21.00 -3.76
CA THR A 288 -11.88 -20.62 -2.65
C THR A 288 -13.35 -20.79 -3.03
N SER A 289 -14.25 -20.74 -2.05
CA SER A 289 -15.71 -20.72 -2.28
C SER A 289 -16.17 -19.50 -3.12
N TYR A 290 -15.35 -18.46 -3.23
CA TYR A 290 -15.59 -17.28 -4.05
C TYR A 290 -15.14 -17.43 -5.51
N GLY A 291 -14.56 -18.58 -5.89
CA GLY A 291 -13.98 -18.79 -7.22
C GLY A 291 -12.64 -18.05 -7.43
N ALA A 292 -11.98 -17.64 -6.34
CA ALA A 292 -10.66 -17.01 -6.36
C ALA A 292 -9.55 -18.03 -6.10
N MET A 293 -8.32 -17.71 -6.51
CA MET A 293 -7.10 -18.45 -6.20
C MET A 293 -6.49 -17.97 -4.88
N GLU A 294 -6.09 -18.91 -4.04
CA GLU A 294 -5.23 -18.71 -2.89
C GLU A 294 -3.89 -19.37 -3.17
N ILE A 295 -2.81 -18.59 -3.14
CA ILE A 295 -1.46 -19.04 -3.49
C ILE A 295 -0.50 -19.08 -2.28
N TYR A 296 -1.05 -18.97 -1.07
CA TYR A 296 -0.32 -18.94 0.19
C TYR A 296 0.71 -20.08 0.35
N ASP A 297 0.30 -21.31 0.04
CA ASP A 297 1.12 -22.52 0.14
C ASP A 297 1.87 -22.84 -1.16
N ALA A 298 1.78 -22.00 -2.20
CA ALA A 298 2.39 -22.25 -3.50
C ALA A 298 3.90 -21.97 -3.53
N LEU A 299 4.43 -21.25 -2.54
CA LEU A 299 5.86 -21.06 -2.38
C LEU A 299 6.45 -22.13 -1.46
N VAL A 300 7.70 -22.48 -1.73
CA VAL A 300 8.44 -23.47 -0.93
C VAL A 300 8.72 -22.98 0.49
N ASP A 301 8.99 -23.90 1.41
CA ASP A 301 9.43 -23.54 2.76
C ASP A 301 10.90 -23.05 2.72
N PRO A 302 11.20 -21.79 3.11
CA PRO A 302 12.56 -21.25 3.09
C PRO A 302 13.51 -21.93 4.08
N ARG A 303 13.01 -22.79 4.98
CA ARG A 303 13.81 -23.57 5.94
C ARG A 303 14.29 -24.89 5.37
N ALA A 304 13.75 -25.34 4.25
CA ALA A 304 14.12 -26.60 3.63
C ALA A 304 15.58 -26.54 3.11
N PRO A 305 16.43 -27.54 3.38
CA PRO A 305 17.83 -27.56 2.93
C PRO A 305 18.01 -27.38 1.42
N GLU A 306 17.13 -27.96 0.61
CA GLU A 306 17.13 -27.92 -0.85
C GLU A 306 16.81 -26.53 -1.45
N HIS A 307 16.34 -25.58 -0.64
CA HIS A 307 16.00 -24.23 -1.07
C HIS A 307 16.94 -23.17 -0.47
N GLN A 308 18.02 -23.58 0.21
CA GLN A 308 18.96 -22.61 0.80
C GLN A 308 19.67 -21.74 -0.25
N ASP A 309 19.82 -22.24 -1.48
CA ASP A 309 20.49 -21.51 -2.57
C ASP A 309 19.66 -20.34 -3.11
N CYS A 310 18.34 -20.31 -2.90
CA CYS A 310 17.50 -19.19 -3.30
C CYS A 310 17.35 -18.12 -2.21
N ILE A 311 17.81 -18.39 -0.97
CA ILE A 311 17.68 -17.47 0.16
C ILE A 311 18.64 -16.29 0.02
N LEU A 312 18.13 -15.07 0.18
CA LEU A 312 18.95 -13.87 0.17
C LEU A 312 19.84 -13.82 1.43
N PRO A 313 21.15 -13.55 1.29
CA PRO A 313 22.07 -13.45 2.42
C PRO A 313 21.93 -12.10 3.15
N VAL A 314 20.76 -11.85 3.74
CA VAL A 314 20.36 -10.58 4.36
C VAL A 314 21.31 -10.05 5.44
N GLU A 315 22.14 -10.91 6.04
CA GLU A 315 23.23 -10.52 6.94
C GLU A 315 24.27 -9.60 6.28
N ARG A 316 24.36 -9.59 4.95
CA ARG A 316 25.22 -8.69 4.19
C ARG A 316 24.65 -7.29 4.07
N ALA A 317 23.35 -7.09 4.31
CA ALA A 317 22.75 -5.76 4.29
C ALA A 317 23.37 -4.88 5.38
N SER A 318 23.90 -3.72 4.98
CA SER A 318 24.43 -2.70 5.89
C SER A 318 23.35 -1.73 6.37
N GLY A 319 22.34 -1.48 5.55
CA GLY A 319 21.22 -0.59 5.86
C GLY A 319 20.23 -1.19 6.85
N SER A 320 19.36 -0.35 7.40
CA SER A 320 18.28 -0.77 8.29
C SER A 320 17.14 -1.43 7.50
N LEU A 321 16.52 -2.46 8.07
CA LEU A 321 15.43 -3.24 7.49
C LEU A 321 14.18 -3.15 8.38
N LEU A 322 13.04 -2.81 7.78
CA LEU A 322 11.73 -2.80 8.41
C LEU A 322 10.82 -3.77 7.64
N PHE A 323 10.44 -4.86 8.30
CA PHE A 323 9.44 -5.79 7.79
C PHE A 323 8.06 -5.40 8.29
N ILE A 324 7.10 -5.31 7.39
CA ILE A 324 5.69 -5.05 7.68
C ILE A 324 4.90 -6.25 7.17
N VAL A 325 4.25 -6.97 8.09
CA VAL A 325 3.63 -8.26 7.79
C VAL A 325 2.17 -8.28 8.21
N GLY A 326 1.30 -8.64 7.27
CA GLY A 326 -0.06 -9.09 7.53
C GLY A 326 -0.09 -10.56 7.94
N GLY A 327 -0.73 -10.87 9.06
CA GLY A 327 -0.86 -12.24 9.55
C GLY A 327 -1.94 -13.05 8.83
N ASP A 328 -2.85 -12.38 8.11
CA ASP A 328 -3.83 -12.99 7.24
C ASP A 328 -3.48 -12.76 5.75
N ASP A 329 -2.20 -12.64 5.44
CA ASP A 329 -1.71 -12.66 4.06
C ASP A 329 -2.07 -14.01 3.42
N LYS A 330 -2.84 -13.99 2.32
CA LYS A 330 -3.25 -15.19 1.56
C LYS A 330 -2.46 -15.39 0.26
N ASN A 331 -1.49 -14.52 0.02
CA ASN A 331 -0.61 -14.59 -1.13
C ASN A 331 0.70 -15.29 -0.76
N TYR A 332 1.33 -14.93 0.36
CA TYR A 332 2.53 -15.58 0.86
C TYR A 332 2.44 -15.84 2.36
N ASN A 333 3.20 -16.82 2.86
CA ASN A 333 3.53 -16.91 4.29
C ASN A 333 4.56 -15.83 4.69
N SER A 334 4.20 -14.55 4.53
CA SER A 334 5.06 -13.39 4.78
C SER A 334 5.64 -13.38 6.20
N LYS A 335 4.90 -13.92 7.18
CA LYS A 335 5.37 -14.08 8.56
C LYS A 335 6.55 -15.03 8.67
N LEU A 336 6.49 -16.19 8.01
CA LEU A 336 7.59 -17.15 7.99
C LEU A 336 8.84 -16.53 7.35
N TYR A 337 8.67 -15.93 6.17
CA TYR A 337 9.78 -15.31 5.44
C TYR A 337 10.47 -14.19 6.22
N ALA A 338 9.70 -13.26 6.80
CA ALA A 338 10.25 -12.18 7.63
C ALA A 338 10.90 -12.73 8.92
N GLY A 339 10.30 -13.76 9.53
CA GLY A 339 10.85 -14.44 10.70
C GLY A 339 12.22 -15.08 10.43
N GLU A 340 12.35 -15.80 9.32
CA GLU A 340 13.62 -16.41 8.91
C GLU A 340 14.68 -15.37 8.53
N ALA A 341 14.30 -14.26 7.89
CA ALA A 341 15.21 -13.15 7.65
C ALA A 341 15.76 -12.56 8.97
N LEU A 342 14.89 -12.27 9.93
CA LEU A 342 15.31 -11.76 11.25
C LEU A 342 16.14 -12.77 12.03
N ALA A 343 15.80 -14.06 11.98
CA ALA A 343 16.58 -15.11 12.61
C ALA A 343 17.98 -15.20 12.00
N ARG A 344 18.10 -15.10 10.67
CA ARG A 344 19.38 -15.08 9.95
C ARG A 344 20.22 -13.86 10.31
N LEU A 345 19.63 -12.67 10.40
CA LEU A 345 20.31 -11.47 10.91
C LEU A 345 20.86 -11.71 12.31
N LYS A 346 20.02 -12.19 13.24
CA LYS A 346 20.40 -12.42 14.63
C LYS A 346 21.53 -13.44 14.77
N ARG A 347 21.47 -14.57 14.03
CA ARG A 347 22.53 -15.60 14.03
C ARG A 347 23.88 -15.07 13.54
N ASN A 348 23.87 -14.04 12.69
CA ASN A 348 25.07 -13.38 12.17
C ASN A 348 25.42 -12.08 12.93
N GLY A 349 24.89 -11.89 14.15
CA GLY A 349 25.23 -10.75 15.01
C GLY A 349 24.67 -9.40 14.55
N LYS A 350 23.67 -9.40 13.67
CA LYS A 350 23.05 -8.19 13.12
C LYS A 350 21.79 -7.80 13.91
N THR A 351 21.61 -6.50 14.14
CA THR A 351 20.48 -5.90 14.87
C THR A 351 19.74 -4.84 14.07
N ASN A 352 20.09 -4.67 12.79
CA ASN A 352 19.55 -3.67 11.87
C ASN A 352 18.17 -4.06 11.28
N GLY A 353 17.48 -5.07 11.81
CA GLY A 353 16.18 -5.52 11.33
C GLY A 353 15.10 -5.44 12.42
N ARG A 354 13.90 -4.96 12.07
CA ARG A 354 12.71 -4.98 12.95
C ARG A 354 11.45 -5.41 12.19
N LEU A 355 10.47 -5.96 12.91
CA LEU A 355 9.19 -6.44 12.37
C LEU A 355 8.02 -5.70 13.02
N LEU A 356 7.08 -5.26 12.18
CA LEU A 356 5.73 -4.87 12.55
C LEU A 356 4.78 -5.96 12.05
N PHE A 357 4.09 -6.62 12.98
CA PHE A 357 3.17 -7.72 12.67
C PHE A 357 1.74 -7.33 13.00
N TYR A 358 0.85 -7.50 12.02
CA TYR A 358 -0.57 -7.16 12.11
C TYR A 358 -1.41 -8.44 11.88
N PRO A 359 -1.84 -9.13 12.95
CA PRO A 359 -2.36 -10.51 12.85
C PRO A 359 -3.50 -10.73 11.84
N SER A 360 -4.37 -9.73 11.67
CA SER A 360 -5.56 -9.84 10.81
C SER A 360 -5.50 -8.88 9.61
N ALA A 361 -4.33 -8.33 9.29
CA ALA A 361 -4.13 -7.61 8.03
C ALA A 361 -3.74 -8.61 6.93
N GLY A 362 -4.15 -8.29 5.70
CA GLY A 362 -3.92 -9.11 4.51
C GLY A 362 -2.63 -8.74 3.78
N HIS A 363 -2.54 -9.17 2.52
CA HIS A 363 -1.36 -8.96 1.68
C HIS A 363 -1.18 -7.49 1.24
N LEU A 364 -2.26 -6.78 0.94
CA LEU A 364 -2.23 -5.45 0.33
C LEU A 364 -2.28 -4.32 1.38
N ILE A 365 -1.21 -4.19 2.18
CA ILE A 365 -1.09 -3.07 3.14
C ILE A 365 -0.70 -1.79 2.38
N GLU A 366 -1.71 -0.99 2.07
CA GLU A 366 -1.64 0.25 1.30
C GLU A 366 -1.47 1.50 2.20
N PRO A 367 -1.28 2.72 1.64
CA PRO A 367 -1.41 3.95 2.41
C PRO A 367 -2.77 4.07 3.12
N PRO A 368 -2.87 4.88 4.18
CA PRO A 368 -4.12 5.10 4.93
C PRO A 368 -5.25 5.60 4.03
N GLY A 369 -6.50 5.32 4.42
CA GLY A 369 -7.68 5.71 3.66
C GLY A 369 -7.97 4.87 2.42
N SER A 370 -7.08 3.96 2.01
CA SER A 370 -7.38 2.96 0.98
C SER A 370 -8.36 1.91 1.51
N PRO A 371 -9.31 1.44 0.67
CA PRO A 371 -10.22 0.37 1.06
C PRO A 371 -9.53 -0.99 1.16
N LEU A 372 -10.09 -1.86 2.01
CA LEU A 372 -9.72 -3.27 2.02
C LEU A 372 -10.07 -3.90 0.67
N CYS A 373 -9.07 -4.48 0.00
CA CYS A 373 -9.28 -5.31 -1.16
C CYS A 373 -9.03 -6.78 -0.81
N HIS A 374 -10.10 -7.50 -0.47
CA HIS A 374 -10.00 -8.90 -0.06
C HIS A 374 -9.67 -9.83 -1.23
N ILE A 375 -10.22 -9.57 -2.42
CA ILE A 375 -10.00 -10.34 -3.65
C ILE A 375 -9.90 -9.37 -4.84
N SER A 376 -8.94 -9.59 -5.76
CA SER A 376 -8.94 -8.87 -7.04
C SER A 376 -8.36 -9.62 -8.21
N ILE A 377 -8.79 -9.25 -9.41
CA ILE A 377 -8.18 -9.68 -10.66
C ILE A 377 -6.75 -9.13 -10.74
N VAL A 378 -5.81 -10.00 -11.10
CA VAL A 378 -4.45 -9.64 -11.48
C VAL A 378 -4.20 -10.21 -12.87
N PRO A 379 -3.81 -9.40 -13.87
CA PRO A 379 -3.78 -9.83 -15.28
C PRO A 379 -2.94 -11.07 -15.59
N ILE A 380 -1.95 -11.40 -14.75
CA ILE A 380 -1.05 -12.54 -14.96
C ILE A 380 -1.63 -13.87 -14.44
N PHE A 381 -2.73 -13.86 -13.69
CA PHE A 381 -3.35 -15.06 -13.13
C PHE A 381 -4.67 -15.38 -13.84
N PRO A 382 -5.02 -16.68 -13.99
CA PRO A 382 -6.23 -17.10 -14.69
C PRO A 382 -7.52 -16.84 -13.88
N LEU A 383 -7.41 -16.68 -12.56
CA LEU A 383 -8.53 -16.37 -11.65
C LEU A 383 -8.14 -15.18 -10.73
N PRO A 384 -9.12 -14.48 -10.13
CA PRO A 384 -8.85 -13.46 -9.12
C PRO A 384 -8.04 -14.02 -7.95
N LEU A 385 -7.15 -13.23 -7.35
CA LEU A 385 -6.37 -13.63 -6.19
C LEU A 385 -7.05 -13.21 -4.89
N LEU A 386 -7.01 -14.11 -3.90
CA LEU A 386 -7.32 -13.83 -2.51
C LEU A 386 -6.13 -13.17 -1.82
N TRP A 387 -6.37 -12.02 -1.19
CA TRP A 387 -5.35 -11.24 -0.47
C TRP A 387 -5.47 -11.35 1.05
N GLY A 388 -6.66 -11.68 1.54
CA GLY A 388 -6.99 -11.75 2.96
C GLY A 388 -7.16 -10.39 3.64
N GLY A 389 -7.25 -10.43 4.96
CA GLY A 389 -7.42 -9.28 5.83
C GLY A 389 -8.87 -9.03 6.27
N GLU A 390 -9.00 -8.58 7.51
CA GLU A 390 -10.23 -8.15 8.16
C GLU A 390 -10.34 -6.63 8.18
N LEU A 391 -11.51 -6.07 7.86
CA LEU A 391 -11.70 -4.64 7.57
C LEU A 391 -11.05 -3.69 8.59
N GLU A 392 -11.47 -3.79 9.87
CA GLU A 392 -11.00 -2.90 10.92
C GLU A 392 -9.49 -3.07 11.19
N ALA A 393 -9.05 -4.31 11.32
CA ALA A 393 -7.66 -4.62 11.62
C ALA A 393 -6.72 -4.20 10.49
N HIS A 394 -7.16 -4.38 9.23
CA HIS A 394 -6.43 -3.98 8.05
C HIS A 394 -6.37 -2.45 7.93
N GLY A 395 -7.49 -1.74 8.10
CA GLY A 395 -7.51 -0.28 8.09
C GLY A 395 -6.57 0.34 9.13
N LYS A 396 -6.61 -0.17 10.37
CA LYS A 396 -5.69 0.22 11.44
C LYS A 396 -4.22 -0.13 11.13
N ALA A 397 -3.97 -1.27 10.48
CA ALA A 397 -2.63 -1.65 10.05
C ALA A 397 -2.07 -0.67 9.01
N GLN A 398 -2.86 -0.26 8.02
CA GLN A 398 -2.47 0.77 7.04
C GLN A 398 -2.12 2.10 7.72
N GLU A 399 -2.95 2.56 8.66
CA GLU A 399 -2.71 3.79 9.41
C GLU A 399 -1.43 3.75 10.26
N HIS A 400 -1.25 2.67 11.04
CA HIS A 400 -0.09 2.54 11.90
C HIS A 400 1.19 2.33 11.10
N SER A 401 1.17 1.43 10.11
CA SER A 401 2.35 1.11 9.31
C SER A 401 2.83 2.32 8.50
N TRP A 402 1.93 3.15 7.96
CA TRP A 402 2.31 4.37 7.25
C TRP A 402 3.09 5.34 8.13
N LYS A 403 2.63 5.59 9.36
CA LYS A 403 3.36 6.42 10.34
C LYS A 403 4.75 5.85 10.62
N GLU A 404 4.85 4.54 10.80
CA GLU A 404 6.12 3.86 11.04
C GLU A 404 7.07 3.89 9.84
N ILE A 405 6.55 3.83 8.60
CA ILE A 405 7.32 3.97 7.37
C ILE A 405 7.93 5.38 7.29
N LEU A 406 7.12 6.42 7.48
CA LEU A 406 7.59 7.80 7.43
C LEU A 406 8.68 8.06 8.50
N ASN A 407 8.41 7.66 9.74
CA ASN A 407 9.36 7.78 10.84
C ASN A 407 10.66 7.02 10.55
N PHE A 408 10.56 5.79 10.05
CA PHE A 408 11.72 4.97 9.72
C PHE A 408 12.58 5.61 8.64
N LEU A 409 11.99 6.05 7.52
CA LEU A 409 12.73 6.67 6.43
C LEU A 409 13.39 7.99 6.86
N GLN A 410 12.69 8.84 7.62
CA GLN A 410 13.25 10.08 8.18
C GLN A 410 14.44 9.82 9.12
N CYS A 411 14.38 8.74 9.89
CA CYS A 411 15.45 8.39 10.82
C CYS A 411 16.70 7.84 10.11
N GLN A 412 16.52 7.08 9.03
CA GLN A 412 17.59 6.31 8.41
C GLN A 412 18.23 7.01 7.20
N ILE A 413 17.50 7.90 6.52
CA ILE A 413 17.97 8.62 5.33
C ILE A 413 18.24 10.06 5.73
N LYS A 414 19.33 10.26 6.49
CA LYS A 414 19.77 11.59 6.92
C LYS A 414 21.01 12.02 6.16
N GLY A 415 21.10 13.31 5.87
CA GLY A 415 22.32 13.92 5.38
C GLY A 415 23.44 13.84 6.43
N PRO A 416 24.72 13.98 6.02
CA PRO A 416 25.81 14.06 6.97
C PRO A 416 25.58 15.25 7.93
N GLY A 417 25.40 14.97 9.23
CA GLY A 417 25.38 16.01 10.27
C GLY A 417 24.24 16.01 11.30
N VAL A 418 23.24 15.13 11.22
CA VAL A 418 22.20 15.03 12.28
C VAL A 418 22.55 13.92 13.27
N SER A 419 23.54 14.18 14.12
CA SER A 419 23.76 13.41 15.35
C SER A 419 22.53 13.49 16.24
N LYS A 420 22.19 12.37 16.89
CA LYS A 420 21.16 12.30 17.93
C LYS A 420 21.36 13.43 18.93
N LEU A 421 20.38 14.31 19.08
CA LEU A 421 20.20 15.11 20.30
C LEU A 421 19.54 14.23 21.36
#